data_AF-A0A8T4RLA2-F1
#
_entry.id   AF-A0A8T4RLA2-F1
#
_cell.length_a   1.000
_cell.length_b   1.000
_cell.length_c   1.000
_cell.angle_alpha   90.00
_cell.angle_beta   90.00
_cell.angle_gamma   90.00
#
_symmetry.space_group_name_H-M   'P 1'
#
loop_
_entity.id
_entity.type
_entity.pdbx_description
1 polymer ?
#
loop_
_entity_poly.entity_id
_entity_poly.type
_entity_poly.pdbx_seq_one_letter_code
_entity_poly.pdbx_strand_id
1 'polypeptide(L)'
;MSQLSDYIQKLLSQGYSLGSIRSTLLNAGYSPSEIDTAFGQTTHHIHTSPLVLALLVVLALTGVGIYFFAPAPEQPLDFSADLLSPTAVPGGTVELAVHIINSNERKISATLSALVRAPNGTTYPAQKIVVVEKEVSVPLSLSLSADSASGRYTVTTKLSWGTQSKTQSLMFTVAPRTQITTTEQREQLVEIKQLTCPGGCDDQNFCTTDTCNKGICEYVTIIPCCGNRNCESEESENSCILDCGKRVTSTSIRDQAIILSKVNLAQAISTCETLAQQSYVDECLASVSDTAANKQPCEGIVSDDLRDACYIPFSYKNDFSVCEKITNQAIKNSCVTLAQVQSTNTVT
;
A
#
# COMPACT_ATOMS: atom_id res chain seq x y z
N MET A 1 -67.41 19.84 17.51
CA MET A 1 -66.36 18.97 16.93
C MET A 1 -67.08 17.84 16.22
N SER A 2 -66.62 17.43 15.04
CA SER A 2 -67.28 16.35 14.30
C SER A 2 -67.02 15.01 14.99
N GLN A 3 -67.98 14.09 15.02
CA GLN A 3 -67.76 12.76 15.63
C GLN A 3 -66.57 12.00 14.99
N LEU A 4 -66.22 12.33 13.74
CA LEU A 4 -65.09 11.76 13.01
C LEU A 4 -63.73 12.24 13.56
N SER A 5 -63.58 13.52 13.91
CA SER A 5 -62.32 14.04 14.47
C SER A 5 -62.01 13.41 15.82
N ASP A 6 -63.03 13.23 16.67
CA ASP A 6 -62.87 12.60 17.99
C ASP A 6 -62.48 11.12 17.85
N TYR A 7 -63.04 10.44 16.85
CA TYR A 7 -62.68 9.06 16.53
C TYR A 7 -61.24 8.93 16.02
N ILE A 8 -60.81 9.82 15.11
CA ILE A 8 -59.42 9.87 14.61
C ILE A 8 -58.46 10.12 15.77
N GLN A 9 -58.76 11.06 16.65
CA GLN A 9 -57.92 11.38 17.80
C GLN A 9 -57.81 10.20 18.78
N LYS A 10 -58.89 9.45 18.97
CA LYS A 10 -58.87 8.21 19.77
C LYS A 10 -57.99 7.13 19.14
N LEU A 11 -57.99 6.98 17.83
CA LEU A 11 -57.11 6.03 17.15
C LEU A 11 -55.64 6.48 17.23
N LEU A 12 -55.37 7.78 17.11
CA LEU A 12 -54.02 8.32 17.27
C LEU A 12 -53.48 8.10 18.69
N SER A 13 -54.30 8.28 19.73
CA SER A 13 -53.89 8.02 21.12
C SER A 13 -53.69 6.53 21.42
N GLN A 14 -54.25 5.64 20.60
CA GLN A 14 -54.01 4.19 20.64
C GLN A 14 -52.77 3.76 19.85
N GLY A 15 -52.05 4.69 19.21
CA GLY A 15 -50.79 4.43 18.51
C GLY A 15 -50.94 4.01 17.04
N TYR A 16 -52.12 4.15 16.44
CA TYR A 16 -52.29 3.89 15.01
C TYR A 16 -51.63 4.99 14.17
N SER A 17 -50.95 4.60 13.08
CA SER A 17 -50.36 5.57 12.15
C SER A 17 -51.45 6.28 11.33
N LEU A 18 -51.16 7.52 10.90
CA LEU A 18 -52.08 8.30 10.06
C LEU A 18 -52.52 7.56 8.79
N GLY A 19 -51.60 6.81 8.17
CA GLY A 19 -51.88 6.01 6.98
C GLY A 19 -52.88 4.89 7.24
N SER A 20 -52.72 4.15 8.35
CA SER A 20 -53.63 3.07 8.72
C SER A 20 -55.03 3.58 9.05
N ILE A 21 -55.12 4.71 9.76
CA ILE A 21 -56.40 5.36 10.08
C ILE A 21 -57.11 5.78 8.79
N ARG A 22 -56.38 6.43 7.88
CA ARG A 22 -56.91 6.88 6.59
C ARG A 22 -57.45 5.72 5.76
N SER A 23 -56.67 4.63 5.62
CA SER A 23 -57.12 3.44 4.90
C SER A 23 -58.36 2.82 5.52
N THR A 24 -58.45 2.78 6.85
CA THR A 24 -59.59 2.21 7.57
C THR A 24 -60.86 3.04 7.33
N LEU A 25 -60.75 4.38 7.38
CA LEU A 25 -61.88 5.28 7.13
C LEU A 25 -62.33 5.25 5.65
N LEU A 26 -61.39 5.17 4.71
CA LEU A 26 -61.74 4.99 3.29
C LEU A 26 -62.52 3.68 3.07
N ASN A 27 -62.06 2.58 3.68
CA ASN A 27 -62.76 1.29 3.62
C ASN A 27 -64.13 1.31 4.31
N ALA A 28 -64.34 2.19 5.29
CA ALA A 28 -65.62 2.41 5.95
C ALA A 28 -66.56 3.36 5.17
N GLY A 29 -66.14 3.85 3.99
CA GLY A 29 -66.97 4.65 3.10
C GLY A 29 -66.90 6.17 3.30
N TYR A 30 -65.98 6.67 4.14
CA TYR A 30 -65.77 8.11 4.28
C TYR A 30 -65.06 8.68 3.05
N SER A 31 -65.45 9.88 2.62
CA SER A 31 -64.80 10.52 1.47
C SER A 31 -63.41 11.05 1.85
N PRO A 32 -62.44 11.09 0.90
CA PRO A 32 -61.11 11.63 1.18
C PRO A 32 -61.13 13.05 1.75
N SER A 33 -62.04 13.91 1.27
CA SER A 33 -62.18 15.30 1.74
C SER A 33 -62.64 15.42 3.20
N GLU A 34 -63.52 14.53 3.66
CA GLU A 34 -63.97 14.51 5.05
C GLU A 34 -62.84 14.06 5.98
N ILE A 35 -62.07 13.07 5.55
CA ILE A 35 -60.91 12.55 6.28
C ILE A 35 -59.84 13.65 6.42
N ASP A 36 -59.50 14.34 5.33
CA ASP A 36 -58.51 15.42 5.34
C ASP A 36 -58.95 16.61 6.20
N THR A 37 -60.22 16.99 6.12
CA THR A 37 -60.79 18.06 6.96
C THR A 37 -60.72 17.69 8.44
N ALA A 38 -61.01 16.43 8.78
CA ALA A 38 -60.96 15.94 10.15
C ALA A 38 -59.52 15.87 10.68
N PHE A 39 -58.55 15.43 9.86
CA PHE A 39 -57.13 15.48 10.24
C PHE A 39 -56.64 16.91 10.48
N GLY A 40 -57.03 17.86 9.64
CA GLY A 40 -56.66 19.28 9.78
C GLY A 40 -57.19 19.93 11.06
N GLN A 41 -58.28 19.40 11.65
CA GLN A 41 -58.80 19.87 12.94
C GLN A 41 -58.12 19.25 14.15
N THR A 42 -57.44 18.10 13.99
CA THR A 42 -56.79 17.37 15.09
C THR A 42 -55.37 17.85 15.43
N THR A 43 -54.83 18.84 14.71
CA THR A 43 -53.60 19.54 15.11
C THR A 43 -53.87 20.43 16.32
N HIS A 44 -54.04 19.82 17.49
CA HIS A 44 -53.92 20.55 18.74
C HIS A 44 -52.53 21.17 18.77
N HIS A 45 -52.47 22.49 18.89
CA HIS A 45 -51.28 23.19 19.36
C HIS A 45 -50.81 22.47 20.62
N ILE A 46 -49.73 21.71 20.52
CA ILE A 46 -49.07 21.15 21.68
C ILE A 46 -48.61 22.38 22.45
N HIS A 47 -49.30 22.70 23.54
CA HIS A 47 -48.89 23.73 24.47
C HIS A 47 -47.66 23.17 25.18
N THR A 48 -46.52 23.20 24.48
CA THR A 48 -45.22 22.82 25.05
C THR A 48 -44.98 23.80 26.18
N SER A 49 -45.18 23.35 27.41
CA SER A 49 -44.81 24.12 28.58
C SER A 49 -43.37 24.59 28.41
N PRO A 50 -43.03 25.86 28.69
CA PRO A 50 -41.68 26.40 28.52
C PRO A 50 -40.61 25.55 29.22
N LEU A 51 -41.00 24.77 30.23
CA LEU A 51 -40.14 23.83 30.94
C LEU A 51 -39.66 22.65 30.07
N VAL A 52 -40.50 22.13 29.17
CA VAL A 52 -40.12 21.04 28.25
C VAL A 52 -39.12 21.53 27.20
N LEU A 53 -39.32 22.75 26.71
CA LEU A 53 -38.40 23.37 25.76
C LEU A 53 -37.03 23.62 26.41
N ALA A 54 -37.01 24.12 27.65
CA ALA A 54 -35.78 24.32 28.41
C ALA A 54 -35.00 23.01 28.63
N LEU A 55 -35.70 21.91 28.95
CA LEU A 55 -35.07 20.59 29.11
C LEU A 55 -34.41 20.10 27.81
N LEU A 56 -35.08 20.25 26.67
CA LEU A 56 -34.53 19.84 25.37
C LEU A 56 -33.30 20.66 24.98
N VAL A 57 -33.28 21.97 25.28
CA VAL A 57 -32.11 22.82 25.06
C VAL A 57 -30.94 22.37 25.94
N VAL A 58 -31.17 22.06 27.22
CA VAL A 58 -30.11 21.55 28.10
C VAL A 58 -29.56 20.22 27.60
N LEU A 59 -30.41 19.29 27.17
CA LEU A 59 -29.97 18.00 26.61
C LEU A 59 -29.20 18.16 25.30
N ALA A 60 -29.60 19.11 24.45
CA ALA A 60 -28.86 19.41 23.22
C ALA A 60 -27.48 20.00 23.53
N LEU A 61 -27.41 20.95 24.47
CA LEU A 61 -26.14 21.56 24.88
C LEU A 61 -25.20 20.57 25.57
N THR A 62 -25.72 19.68 26.43
CA THR A 62 -24.90 18.61 27.05
C THR A 62 -24.45 17.58 26.02
N GLY A 63 -25.30 17.20 25.07
CA GLY A 63 -24.94 16.30 23.97
C GLY A 63 -23.83 16.88 23.09
N VAL A 64 -23.93 18.16 22.73
CA VAL A 64 -22.87 18.88 21.97
C VAL A 64 -21.60 18.99 22.79
N GLY A 65 -21.70 19.32 24.09
CA GLY A 65 -20.55 19.35 24.99
C GLY A 65 -19.82 18.00 25.03
N ILE A 66 -20.54 16.91 25.29
CA ILE A 66 -19.95 15.56 25.31
C ILE A 66 -19.35 15.21 23.95
N TYR A 67 -19.98 15.58 22.84
CA TYR A 67 -19.45 15.33 21.49
C TYR A 67 -18.13 16.07 21.21
N PHE A 68 -18.01 17.34 21.61
CA PHE A 68 -16.78 18.13 21.42
C PHE A 68 -15.68 17.80 22.43
N PHE A 69 -16.02 17.33 23.63
CA PHE A 69 -15.06 16.94 24.68
C PHE A 69 -14.73 15.45 24.69
N ALA A 70 -15.43 14.62 23.91
CA ALA A 70 -15.04 13.24 23.72
C ALA A 70 -13.68 13.19 23.02
N PRO A 71 -12.67 12.51 23.58
CA PRO A 71 -11.39 12.34 22.91
C PRO A 71 -11.65 11.68 21.56
N ALA A 72 -11.08 12.26 20.50
CA ALA A 72 -11.18 11.69 19.16
C ALA A 72 -10.76 10.21 19.22
N PRO A 73 -11.54 9.28 18.64
CA PRO A 73 -11.20 7.87 18.69
C PRO A 73 -9.78 7.69 18.15
N GLU A 74 -8.89 7.10 18.96
CA GLU A 74 -7.51 6.85 18.54
C GLU A 74 -7.55 5.96 17.29
N GLN A 75 -7.21 6.54 16.14
CA GLN A 75 -7.12 5.78 14.90
C GLN A 75 -6.04 4.71 15.06
N PRO A 76 -6.31 3.46 14.66
CA PRO A 76 -5.41 2.36 14.90
C PRO A 76 -4.14 2.53 14.04
N LEU A 77 -2.96 2.30 14.63
CA LEU A 77 -1.76 2.09 13.84
C LEU A 77 -1.97 0.85 12.97
N ASP A 78 -1.51 0.89 11.72
CA ASP A 78 -1.39 -0.30 10.89
C ASP A 78 0.03 -0.85 10.93
N PHE A 79 0.13 -2.18 10.86
CA PHE A 79 1.41 -2.84 11.06
C PHE A 79 1.51 -4.14 10.27
N SER A 80 2.66 -4.35 9.64
CA SER A 80 3.05 -5.59 8.99
C SER A 80 4.50 -5.92 9.34
N ALA A 81 4.81 -7.21 9.43
CA ALA A 81 6.14 -7.73 9.68
C ALA A 81 6.50 -8.76 8.61
N ASP A 82 7.74 -8.70 8.16
CA ASP A 82 8.32 -9.58 7.15
C ASP A 82 9.64 -10.17 7.65
N LEU A 83 9.89 -11.43 7.28
CA LEU A 83 11.17 -12.10 7.53
C LEU A 83 12.13 -11.79 6.39
N LEU A 84 13.31 -11.25 6.72
CA LEU A 84 14.35 -11.01 5.71
C LEU A 84 15.01 -12.33 5.24
N SER A 85 15.01 -13.35 6.10
CA SER A 85 15.44 -14.70 5.75
C SER A 85 14.47 -15.75 6.30
N PRO A 86 13.97 -16.69 5.47
CA PRO A 86 13.11 -17.77 5.93
C PRO A 86 13.87 -18.88 6.67
N THR A 87 15.20 -18.82 6.67
CA THR A 87 16.08 -19.82 7.28
C THR A 87 17.14 -19.21 8.19
N ALA A 88 17.36 -19.84 9.34
CA ALA A 88 18.42 -19.49 10.28
C ALA A 88 19.21 -20.73 10.71
N VAL A 89 20.31 -20.52 11.43
CA VAL A 89 21.11 -21.58 12.05
C VAL A 89 21.19 -21.38 13.56
N PRO A 90 21.43 -22.43 14.36
CA PRO A 90 21.65 -22.28 15.80
C PRO A 90 22.81 -21.31 16.08
N GLY A 91 22.59 -20.37 17.00
CA GLY A 91 23.53 -19.27 17.30
C GLY A 91 23.50 -18.10 16.31
N GLY A 92 22.71 -18.20 15.23
CA GLY A 92 22.53 -17.14 14.26
C GLY A 92 21.53 -16.08 14.71
N THR A 93 21.31 -15.10 13.84
CA THR A 93 20.36 -14.00 14.06
C THR A 93 19.21 -14.12 13.08
N VAL A 94 17.99 -13.87 13.56
CA VAL A 94 16.78 -13.76 12.75
C VAL A 94 16.48 -12.28 12.59
N GLU A 95 16.34 -11.82 11.35
CA GLU A 95 16.08 -10.41 11.05
C GLU A 95 14.67 -10.23 10.49
N LEU A 96 13.98 -9.22 11.02
CA LEU A 96 12.64 -8.82 10.62
C LEU A 96 12.66 -7.37 10.17
N ALA A 97 11.90 -7.07 9.13
CA ALA A 97 11.47 -5.71 8.81
C ALA A 97 10.03 -5.54 9.29
N VAL A 98 9.78 -4.52 10.11
CA VAL A 98 8.43 -4.19 10.58
C VAL A 98 8.03 -2.83 10.02
N HIS A 99 7.01 -2.82 9.17
CA HIS A 99 6.44 -1.62 8.58
C HIS A 99 5.24 -1.15 9.42
N ILE A 100 5.26 0.11 9.84
CA ILE A 100 4.21 0.70 10.68
C ILE A 100 3.71 1.97 10.03
N ILE A 101 2.39 2.07 9.84
CA ILE A 101 1.71 3.22 9.22
C ILE A 101 0.81 3.89 10.25
N ASN A 102 0.91 5.22 10.33
CA ASN A 102 0.12 6.07 11.19
C ASN A 102 -0.75 7.01 10.34
N SER A 103 -2.05 6.78 10.36
CA SER A 103 -3.03 7.60 9.61
C SER A 103 -3.33 8.95 10.26
N ASN A 104 -2.87 9.22 11.49
CA ASN A 104 -3.28 10.39 12.28
C ASN A 104 -2.33 11.61 12.14
N GLU A 105 -1.23 11.50 11.37
CA GLU A 105 -0.17 12.55 11.22
C GLU A 105 0.46 13.08 12.52
N ARG A 106 -0.05 12.69 13.70
CA ARG A 106 0.48 13.01 15.02
C ARG A 106 1.51 11.97 15.43
N LYS A 107 2.59 12.41 16.07
CA LYS A 107 3.61 11.52 16.60
C LYS A 107 3.02 10.61 17.69
N ILE A 108 3.07 9.30 17.46
CA ILE A 108 2.64 8.27 18.42
C ILE A 108 3.87 7.47 18.86
N SER A 109 4.04 7.28 20.17
CA SER A 109 5.04 6.38 20.72
C SER A 109 4.42 4.99 20.87
N ALA A 110 5.05 3.98 20.26
CA ALA A 110 4.62 2.60 20.31
C ALA A 110 5.75 1.69 20.78
N THR A 111 5.37 0.57 21.38
CA THR A 111 6.29 -0.49 21.78
C THR A 111 6.15 -1.65 20.81
N LEU A 112 7.22 -1.92 20.06
CA LEU A 112 7.36 -3.11 19.23
C LEU A 112 8.04 -4.21 20.03
N SER A 113 7.38 -5.35 20.16
CA SER A 113 7.95 -6.55 20.79
C SER A 113 7.90 -7.72 19.81
N ALA A 114 8.92 -8.56 19.83
CA ALA A 114 8.93 -9.82 19.10
C ALA A 114 9.30 -10.95 20.05
N LEU A 115 8.64 -12.09 19.87
CA LEU A 115 8.88 -13.30 20.64
C LEU A 115 9.04 -14.46 19.66
N VAL A 116 10.26 -14.97 19.56
CA VAL A 116 10.51 -16.22 18.84
C VAL A 116 10.24 -17.39 19.79
N ARG A 117 9.44 -18.37 19.35
CA ARG A 117 9.16 -19.62 20.08
C ARG A 117 9.73 -20.80 19.29
N ALA A 118 10.62 -21.53 19.94
CA ALA A 118 11.21 -22.76 19.44
C ALA A 118 10.26 -23.96 19.59
N PRO A 119 10.48 -25.07 18.84
CA PRO A 119 9.70 -26.31 18.98
C PRO A 119 9.69 -26.90 20.40
N ASN A 120 10.79 -26.73 21.14
CA ASN A 120 10.95 -27.19 22.52
C ASN A 120 10.33 -26.23 23.57
N GLY A 121 9.68 -25.15 23.12
CA GLY A 121 9.08 -24.13 23.99
C GLY A 121 10.02 -23.02 24.46
N THR A 122 11.34 -23.10 24.19
CA THR A 122 12.27 -22.00 24.50
C THR A 122 11.87 -20.72 23.75
N THR A 123 12.02 -19.57 24.40
CA THR A 123 11.66 -18.27 23.81
C THR A 123 12.84 -17.32 23.74
N TYR A 124 12.84 -16.47 22.70
CA TYR A 124 13.84 -15.41 22.49
C TYR A 124 13.09 -14.08 22.30
N PRO A 125 12.99 -13.24 23.34
CA PRO A 125 12.30 -11.96 23.26
C PRO A 125 13.21 -10.85 22.72
N ALA A 126 12.63 -9.91 21.99
CA ALA A 126 13.23 -8.64 21.63
C ALA A 126 12.18 -7.52 21.74
N GLN A 127 12.62 -6.31 22.10
CA GLN A 127 11.73 -5.16 22.25
C GLN A 127 12.42 -3.88 21.81
N LYS A 128 11.67 -2.98 21.18
CA LYS A 128 12.14 -1.66 20.73
C LYS A 128 11.01 -0.63 20.85
N ILE A 129 11.33 0.55 21.37
CA ILE A 129 10.41 1.69 21.38
C ILE A 129 10.57 2.42 20.05
N VAL A 130 9.45 2.77 19.43
CA VAL A 130 9.41 3.42 18.11
C VAL A 130 8.47 4.62 18.17
N VAL A 131 8.86 5.71 17.51
CA VAL A 131 8.02 6.90 17.37
C VAL A 131 7.60 6.99 15.91
N VAL A 132 6.29 7.00 15.67
CA VAL A 132 5.70 6.95 14.33
C VAL A 132 4.98 8.27 14.06
N GLU A 133 5.43 9.01 13.05
CA GLU A 133 4.78 10.25 12.60
C GLU A 133 3.79 9.97 11.45
N LYS A 134 4.28 9.34 10.38
CA LYS A 134 3.45 8.93 9.23
C LYS A 134 3.70 7.47 8.87
N GLU A 135 4.95 7.12 8.65
CA GLU A 135 5.37 5.76 8.31
C GLU A 135 6.78 5.52 8.84
N VAL A 136 7.07 4.30 9.29
CA VAL A 136 8.42 3.88 9.66
C VAL A 136 8.62 2.40 9.36
N SER A 137 9.81 2.07 8.83
CA SER A 137 10.29 0.69 8.75
C SER A 137 11.34 0.47 9.83
N VAL A 138 11.13 -0.55 10.66
CA VAL A 138 11.94 -0.82 11.85
C VAL A 138 12.60 -2.17 11.71
N PRO A 139 13.93 -2.23 11.53
CA PRO A 139 14.65 -3.49 11.57
C PRO A 139 14.71 -4.00 13.01
N LEU A 140 14.46 -5.29 13.18
CA LEU A 140 14.53 -6.00 14.44
C LEU A 140 15.34 -7.30 14.29
N SER A 141 16.37 -7.45 15.11
CA SER A 141 17.26 -8.60 15.09
C SER A 141 17.10 -9.41 16.38
N LEU A 142 16.91 -10.73 16.25
CA LEU A 142 16.82 -11.66 17.37
C LEU A 142 17.92 -12.70 17.30
N SER A 143 18.79 -12.73 18.29
CA SER A 143 19.85 -13.74 18.39
C SER A 143 19.31 -15.04 18.98
N LEU A 144 19.50 -16.14 18.25
CA LEU A 144 19.21 -17.49 18.72
C LEU A 144 20.37 -18.01 19.58
N SER A 145 20.09 -18.95 20.47
CA SER A 145 21.17 -19.63 21.23
C SER A 145 21.94 -20.58 20.31
N ALA A 146 23.23 -20.80 20.56
CA ALA A 146 24.02 -21.81 19.87
C ALA A 146 23.45 -23.23 20.02
N ASP A 147 22.71 -23.47 21.11
CA ASP A 147 22.07 -24.75 21.43
C ASP A 147 20.60 -24.83 20.94
N SER A 148 20.15 -23.85 20.14
CA SER A 148 18.80 -23.89 19.57
C SER A 148 18.59 -25.15 18.74
N ALA A 149 17.48 -25.86 19.00
CA ALA A 149 17.11 -27.05 18.25
C ALA A 149 16.82 -26.71 16.78
N SER A 150 17.10 -27.63 15.87
CA SER A 150 16.62 -27.49 14.49
C SER A 150 15.11 -27.70 14.41
N GLY A 151 14.43 -27.00 13.50
CA GLY A 151 13.01 -27.20 13.25
C GLY A 151 12.28 -25.94 12.81
N ARG A 152 10.95 -25.97 12.87
CA ARG A 152 10.10 -24.81 12.55
C ARG A 152 9.88 -23.95 13.77
N TYR A 153 10.23 -22.68 13.65
CA TYR A 153 10.06 -21.67 14.67
C TYR A 153 8.92 -20.75 14.29
N THR A 154 8.28 -20.17 15.31
CA THR A 154 7.27 -19.12 15.11
C THR A 154 7.78 -17.84 15.75
N VAL A 155 7.74 -16.73 15.02
CA VAL A 155 8.00 -15.40 15.55
C VAL A 155 6.69 -14.64 15.64
N THR A 156 6.37 -14.15 16.83
CA THR A 156 5.18 -13.33 17.07
C THR A 156 5.60 -11.90 17.36
N THR A 157 5.23 -10.99 16.47
CA THR A 157 5.45 -9.55 16.62
C THR A 157 4.19 -8.89 17.15
N LYS A 158 4.31 -8.10 18.21
CA LYS A 158 3.22 -7.33 18.82
C LYS A 158 3.60 -5.86 18.89
N LEU A 159 2.78 -5.02 18.26
CA LEU A 159 2.85 -3.57 18.35
C LEU A 159 1.81 -3.09 19.38
N SER A 160 2.24 -2.33 20.39
CA SER A 160 1.37 -1.81 21.45
C SER A 160 1.47 -0.28 21.54
N TRP A 161 0.32 0.41 21.58
CA TRP A 161 0.22 1.87 21.74
C TRP A 161 -1.01 2.20 22.59
N GLY A 162 -0.83 2.99 23.65
CA GLY A 162 -1.90 3.26 24.61
C GLY A 162 -2.48 1.96 25.21
N THR A 163 -3.79 1.78 25.07
CA THR A 163 -4.51 0.55 25.47
C THR A 163 -4.71 -0.45 24.33
N GLN A 164 -4.26 -0.10 23.12
CA GLN A 164 -4.43 -0.91 21.92
C GLN A 164 -3.18 -1.74 21.62
N SER A 165 -3.39 -2.86 20.94
CA SER A 165 -2.28 -3.63 20.36
C SER A 165 -2.72 -4.43 19.15
N LYS A 166 -1.79 -4.65 18.21
CA LYS A 166 -1.93 -5.59 17.09
C LYS A 166 -0.83 -6.63 17.16
N THR A 167 -1.08 -7.82 16.61
CA THR A 167 -0.15 -8.96 16.65
C THR A 167 -0.17 -9.71 15.31
N GLN A 168 0.99 -10.22 14.90
CA GLN A 168 1.20 -10.99 13.68
C GLN A 168 2.20 -12.09 14.00
N SER A 169 2.02 -13.25 13.38
CA SER A 169 2.93 -14.39 13.53
C SER A 169 3.45 -14.85 12.19
N LEU A 170 4.75 -15.07 12.11
CA LEU A 170 5.44 -15.60 10.93
C LEU A 170 6.14 -16.90 11.33
N MET A 171 6.44 -17.75 10.34
CA MET A 171 7.17 -19.00 10.55
C MET A 171 8.48 -18.99 9.77
N PHE A 172 9.54 -19.52 10.37
CA PHE A 172 10.84 -19.73 9.73
C PHE A 172 11.43 -21.07 10.16
N THR A 173 12.48 -21.51 9.48
CA THR A 173 13.14 -22.79 9.76
C THR A 173 14.55 -22.57 10.30
N VAL A 174 14.87 -23.19 11.44
CA VAL A 174 16.25 -23.32 11.90
C VAL A 174 16.80 -24.62 11.36
N ALA A 175 17.72 -24.52 10.40
CA ALA A 175 18.41 -25.69 9.86
C ALA A 175 19.28 -26.33 10.95
N PRO A 176 19.42 -27.67 10.97
CA PRO A 176 20.43 -28.30 11.84
C PRO A 176 21.77 -27.66 11.57
N ARG A 177 22.52 -27.41 12.66
CA ARG A 177 23.92 -27.01 12.51
C ARG A 177 24.59 -28.14 11.76
N THR A 178 24.83 -27.94 10.46
CA THR A 178 25.66 -28.86 9.69
C THR A 178 26.95 -28.93 10.49
N GLN A 179 27.21 -30.08 11.09
CA GLN A 179 28.51 -30.31 11.70
C GLN A 179 29.47 -30.24 10.53
N ILE A 180 30.10 -29.09 10.33
CA ILE A 180 31.19 -28.93 9.39
C ILE A 180 32.24 -29.87 9.93
N THR A 181 32.29 -31.10 9.38
CA THR A 181 33.01 -32.22 10.00
C THR A 181 34.50 -32.16 9.66
N THR A 182 34.96 -31.17 8.88
CA THR A 182 36.37 -30.98 8.59
C THR A 182 36.73 -29.50 8.50
N THR A 183 37.82 -29.13 9.17
CA THR A 183 38.48 -27.81 9.09
C THR A 183 38.70 -27.35 7.64
N GLU A 184 38.90 -28.29 6.72
CA GLU A 184 39.04 -28.09 5.26
C GLU A 184 37.81 -27.45 4.57
N GLN A 185 36.59 -27.85 4.96
CA GLN A 185 35.37 -27.28 4.37
C GLN A 185 35.05 -25.89 4.92
N ARG A 186 35.57 -25.56 6.11
CA ARG A 186 35.40 -24.23 6.71
C ARG A 186 36.30 -23.20 6.05
N GLU A 187 37.50 -23.57 5.62
CA GLU A 187 38.35 -22.70 4.79
C GLU A 187 37.72 -22.47 3.41
N GLN A 188 37.22 -23.51 2.73
CA GLN A 188 36.57 -23.35 1.43
C GLN A 188 35.28 -22.52 1.47
N LEU A 189 34.47 -22.62 2.52
CA LEU A 189 33.24 -21.82 2.62
C LEU A 189 33.51 -20.34 2.99
N VAL A 190 34.57 -20.07 3.77
CA VAL A 190 35.02 -18.70 4.05
C VAL A 190 35.63 -18.08 2.79
N GLU A 191 36.37 -18.87 2.01
CA GLU A 191 36.90 -18.45 0.71
C GLU A 191 35.77 -18.14 -0.28
N ILE A 192 34.76 -19.01 -0.42
CA ILE A 192 33.61 -18.77 -1.32
C ILE A 192 32.80 -17.54 -0.90
N LYS A 193 32.60 -17.29 0.41
CA LYS A 193 31.91 -16.07 0.88
C LYS A 193 32.74 -14.80 0.74
N GLN A 194 34.07 -14.90 0.74
CA GLN A 194 34.96 -13.76 0.47
C GLN A 194 35.10 -13.48 -1.04
N LEU A 195 34.71 -14.39 -1.93
CA LEU A 195 34.82 -14.19 -3.37
C LEU A 195 33.64 -13.44 -4.01
N THR A 196 32.51 -13.27 -3.31
CA THR A 196 31.30 -12.62 -3.85
C THR A 196 30.97 -11.33 -3.09
N CYS A 197 30.80 -10.19 -3.80
CA CYS A 197 30.25 -8.95 -3.25
C CYS A 197 28.81 -9.23 -2.75
N PRO A 198 28.53 -9.16 -1.43
CA PRO A 198 27.17 -9.31 -0.92
C PRO A 198 26.31 -8.14 -1.42
N GLY A 199 25.32 -8.42 -2.28
CA GLY A 199 24.45 -7.40 -2.88
C GLY A 199 24.84 -6.93 -4.28
N GLY A 200 25.86 -7.54 -4.90
CA GLY A 200 26.43 -7.05 -6.16
C GLY A 200 27.48 -5.95 -5.91
N CYS A 201 28.20 -5.53 -6.96
CA CYS A 201 29.15 -4.43 -6.86
C CYS A 201 28.69 -3.19 -7.64
N ASP A 202 27.42 -3.10 -8.02
CA ASP A 202 26.86 -1.99 -8.78
C ASP A 202 26.91 -0.70 -7.94
N ASP A 203 27.76 0.25 -8.35
CA ASP A 203 27.93 1.54 -7.70
C ASP A 203 26.88 2.58 -8.14
N GLN A 204 25.92 2.15 -8.98
CA GLN A 204 24.88 2.96 -9.61
C GLN A 204 25.42 4.10 -10.48
N ASN A 205 26.71 4.05 -10.83
CA ASN A 205 27.31 4.94 -11.80
C ASN A 205 27.39 4.20 -13.14
N PHE A 206 26.49 4.58 -14.04
CA PHE A 206 26.42 4.05 -15.40
C PHE A 206 27.67 4.37 -16.24
N CYS A 207 28.53 5.30 -15.81
CA CYS A 207 29.84 5.53 -16.42
C CYS A 207 30.95 4.64 -15.88
N THR A 208 30.58 3.61 -15.12
CA THR A 208 31.50 2.59 -14.63
C THR A 208 30.98 1.20 -14.96
N THR A 209 31.91 0.30 -15.26
CA THR A 209 31.66 -1.14 -15.27
C THR A 209 32.19 -1.71 -13.97
N ASP A 210 31.28 -2.17 -13.11
CA ASP A 210 31.64 -2.75 -11.82
C ASP A 210 31.92 -4.25 -11.93
N THR A 211 32.97 -4.68 -11.27
CA THR A 211 33.39 -6.07 -11.21
C THR A 211 33.72 -6.48 -9.78
N CYS A 212 33.30 -7.69 -9.41
CA CYS A 212 33.68 -8.28 -8.13
C CYS A 212 35.02 -9.00 -8.27
N ASN A 213 36.07 -8.45 -7.66
CA ASN A 213 37.36 -9.12 -7.61
C ASN A 213 37.66 -9.51 -6.15
N LYS A 214 37.46 -10.79 -5.82
CA LYS A 214 37.74 -11.33 -4.47
C LYS A 214 37.04 -10.56 -3.34
N GLY A 215 35.76 -10.24 -3.55
CA GLY A 215 34.94 -9.52 -2.58
C GLY A 215 35.20 -8.02 -2.48
N ILE A 216 36.08 -7.47 -3.33
CA ILE A 216 36.29 -6.03 -3.49
C ILE A 216 35.56 -5.59 -4.76
N CYS A 217 34.74 -4.54 -4.64
CA CYS A 217 34.15 -3.87 -5.78
C CYS A 217 35.24 -3.07 -6.49
N GLU A 218 35.59 -3.47 -7.71
CA GLU A 218 36.47 -2.71 -8.60
C GLU A 218 35.62 -2.16 -9.75
N TYR A 219 35.85 -0.92 -10.14
CA TYR A 219 35.12 -0.29 -11.24
C TYR A 219 36.08 0.21 -12.31
N VAL A 220 35.64 0.13 -13.56
CA VAL A 220 36.36 0.66 -14.72
C VAL A 220 35.50 1.73 -15.38
N THR A 221 36.04 2.95 -15.50
CA THR A 221 35.33 4.05 -16.17
C THR A 221 35.14 3.75 -17.65
N ILE A 222 33.92 3.93 -18.14
CA ILE A 222 33.56 3.84 -19.55
C ILE A 222 33.89 5.20 -20.19
N ILE A 223 34.63 5.19 -21.31
CA ILE A 223 34.96 6.39 -22.09
C ILE A 223 34.80 6.02 -23.58
N PRO A 224 33.95 6.73 -24.36
CA PRO A 224 33.12 7.84 -23.93
C PRO A 224 31.93 7.41 -23.04
N CYS A 225 31.51 8.23 -22.07
CA CYS A 225 30.29 8.01 -21.29
C CYS A 225 29.36 9.22 -21.24
N CYS A 226 28.17 9.01 -21.81
CA CYS A 226 27.11 10.01 -21.79
C CYS A 226 26.41 10.01 -20.44
N GLY A 227 26.25 11.19 -19.83
CA GLY A 227 25.49 11.46 -18.59
C GLY A 227 26.35 11.92 -17.41
N ASN A 228 27.68 11.94 -17.54
CA ASN A 228 28.60 12.39 -16.48
C ASN A 228 28.79 13.93 -16.45
N ARG A 229 28.06 14.66 -17.31
CA ARG A 229 28.12 16.12 -17.51
C ARG A 229 29.44 16.61 -18.11
N ASN A 230 30.19 15.73 -18.76
CA ASN A 230 31.43 16.07 -19.44
C ASN A 230 31.35 15.58 -20.89
N CYS A 231 31.24 16.51 -21.84
CA CYS A 231 31.22 16.18 -23.26
C CYS A 231 32.61 15.70 -23.71
N GLU A 232 32.77 14.38 -23.85
CA GLU A 232 34.04 13.76 -24.20
C GLU A 232 34.32 13.85 -25.70
N SER A 233 35.58 13.65 -26.12
CA SER A 233 36.00 13.92 -27.51
C SER A 233 35.32 13.04 -28.57
N GLU A 234 34.77 11.89 -28.18
CA GLU A 234 34.02 10.98 -29.04
C GLU A 234 32.50 11.16 -28.93
N GLU A 235 32.06 12.14 -28.13
CA GLU A 235 30.66 12.50 -27.97
C GLU A 235 30.28 13.69 -28.84
N SER A 236 29.00 13.75 -29.21
CA SER A 236 28.40 14.81 -30.00
C SER A 236 27.02 15.12 -29.42
N GLU A 237 26.43 16.26 -29.78
CA GLU A 237 25.06 16.59 -29.39
C GLU A 237 24.03 15.52 -29.81
N ASN A 238 24.32 14.74 -30.87
CA ASN A 238 23.47 13.66 -31.34
C ASN A 238 23.70 12.33 -30.60
N SER A 239 24.92 12.06 -30.14
CA SER A 239 25.24 10.81 -29.42
C SER A 239 25.12 10.96 -27.90
N CYS A 240 25.30 12.16 -27.37
CA CYS A 240 25.11 12.49 -25.97
C CYS A 240 24.58 13.92 -25.77
N ILE A 241 23.27 14.10 -25.95
CA ILE A 241 22.62 15.40 -25.74
C ILE A 241 22.69 15.87 -24.27
N LEU A 242 22.83 14.94 -23.31
CA LEU A 242 22.89 15.27 -21.89
C LEU A 242 24.17 16.01 -21.51
N ASP A 243 25.31 15.62 -22.07
CA ASP A 243 26.61 16.19 -21.72
C ASP A 243 27.09 17.21 -22.75
N CYS A 244 26.80 16.99 -24.03
CA CYS A 244 27.21 17.86 -25.13
C CYS A 244 26.14 18.88 -25.52
N GLY A 245 24.87 18.68 -25.13
CA GLY A 245 23.78 19.58 -25.47
C GLY A 245 23.72 20.82 -24.58
N LYS A 246 23.21 21.93 -25.12
CA LYS A 246 23.02 23.16 -24.33
C LYS A 246 21.86 22.99 -23.34
N ARG A 247 22.19 22.68 -22.08
CA ARG A 247 21.25 22.69 -20.92
C ARG A 247 19.98 21.86 -21.11
N VAL A 248 20.09 20.70 -21.74
CA VAL A 248 18.98 19.75 -21.82
C VAL A 248 19.04 18.85 -20.59
N THR A 249 17.99 18.81 -19.79
CA THR A 249 17.88 17.89 -18.64
C THR A 249 17.20 16.60 -19.08
N SER A 250 17.45 15.50 -18.38
CA SER A 250 16.72 14.23 -18.59
C SER A 250 15.20 14.43 -18.53
N THR A 251 14.73 15.28 -17.60
CA THR A 251 13.32 15.69 -17.51
C THR A 251 12.83 16.35 -18.79
N SER A 252 13.59 17.27 -19.39
CA SER A 252 13.17 17.95 -20.62
C SER A 252 13.08 17.00 -21.83
N ILE A 253 13.98 16.01 -21.92
CA ILE A 253 13.94 14.97 -22.97
C ILE A 253 12.70 14.09 -22.77
N ARG A 254 12.45 13.67 -21.53
CA ARG A 254 11.25 12.90 -21.17
C ARG A 254 9.97 13.67 -21.52
N ASP A 255 9.88 14.94 -21.14
CA ASP A 255 8.71 15.79 -21.43
C ASP A 255 8.51 15.96 -22.95
N GLN A 256 9.60 16.11 -23.70
CA GLN A 256 9.56 16.14 -25.17
C GLN A 256 9.06 14.81 -25.75
N ALA A 257 9.55 13.67 -25.27
CA ALA A 257 9.11 12.35 -25.70
C ALA A 257 7.60 12.14 -25.41
N ILE A 258 7.13 12.56 -24.24
CA ILE A 258 5.72 12.52 -23.85
C ILE A 258 4.85 13.36 -24.82
N ILE A 259 5.30 14.57 -25.20
CA ILE A 259 4.58 15.39 -26.18
C ILE A 259 4.57 14.71 -27.56
N LEU A 260 5.71 14.21 -28.01
CA LEU A 260 5.85 13.50 -29.29
C LEU A 260 4.97 12.25 -29.35
N SER A 261 4.78 11.55 -28.22
CA SER A 261 4.02 10.30 -28.17
C SER A 261 2.58 10.41 -28.68
N LYS A 262 1.99 11.62 -28.59
CA LYS A 262 0.63 11.91 -29.09
C LYS A 262 0.55 12.02 -30.61
N VAL A 263 1.68 12.21 -31.29
CA VAL A 263 1.75 12.50 -32.73
C VAL A 263 2.55 11.43 -33.48
N ASN A 264 3.68 11.00 -32.91
CA ASN A 264 4.59 10.01 -33.48
C ASN A 264 5.24 9.18 -32.36
N LEU A 265 4.64 8.01 -32.09
CA LEU A 265 5.10 7.10 -31.04
C LEU A 265 6.53 6.57 -31.27
N ALA A 266 6.88 6.24 -32.52
CA ALA A 266 8.20 5.72 -32.84
C ALA A 266 9.30 6.76 -32.53
N GLN A 267 9.05 8.03 -32.88
CA GLN A 267 9.98 9.11 -32.55
C GLN A 267 10.07 9.35 -31.04
N ALA A 268 8.96 9.25 -30.31
CA ALA A 268 8.96 9.36 -28.85
C ALA A 268 9.82 8.27 -28.18
N ILE A 269 9.70 7.02 -28.63
CA ILE A 269 10.53 5.90 -28.14
C ILE A 269 12.01 6.18 -28.42
N SER A 270 12.36 6.54 -29.66
CA SER A 270 13.74 6.88 -30.01
C SER A 270 14.29 8.08 -29.22
N THR A 271 13.42 9.00 -28.79
CA THR A 271 13.80 10.15 -27.94
C THR A 271 14.09 9.69 -26.51
N CYS A 272 13.35 8.72 -25.96
CA CYS A 272 13.67 8.13 -24.67
C CYS A 272 15.01 7.38 -24.71
N GLU A 273 15.29 6.67 -25.80
CA GLU A 273 16.53 5.90 -25.99
C GLU A 273 17.79 6.78 -26.06
N THR A 274 17.66 8.10 -26.25
CA THR A 274 18.81 9.03 -26.16
C THR A 274 19.21 9.37 -24.72
N LEU A 275 18.45 8.91 -23.72
CA LEU A 275 18.80 9.10 -22.32
C LEU A 275 19.95 8.18 -21.93
N ALA A 276 20.95 8.74 -21.25
CA ALA A 276 22.14 8.02 -20.82
C ALA A 276 21.87 6.83 -19.88
N GLN A 277 20.98 7.03 -18.91
CA GLN A 277 20.75 6.05 -17.85
C GLN A 277 19.58 5.16 -18.20
N GLN A 278 19.76 3.84 -18.09
CA GLN A 278 18.67 2.89 -18.32
C GLN A 278 17.45 3.17 -17.44
N SER A 279 17.65 3.60 -16.19
CA SER A 279 16.55 4.02 -15.31
C SER A 279 15.74 5.19 -15.88
N TYR A 280 16.39 6.18 -16.51
CA TYR A 280 15.71 7.28 -17.18
C TYR A 280 15.05 6.85 -18.49
N VAL A 281 15.67 5.95 -19.25
CA VAL A 281 15.07 5.35 -20.45
C VAL A 281 13.77 4.63 -20.06
N ASP A 282 13.85 3.74 -19.07
CA ASP A 282 12.72 2.95 -18.58
C ASP A 282 11.57 3.84 -18.09
N GLU A 283 11.87 4.86 -17.27
CA GLU A 283 10.88 5.80 -16.73
C GLU A 283 10.26 6.68 -17.83
N CYS A 284 11.06 7.05 -18.84
CA CYS A 284 10.60 7.77 -20.02
C CYS A 284 9.65 6.90 -20.86
N LEU A 285 10.03 5.65 -21.16
CA LEU A 285 9.19 4.71 -21.91
C LEU A 285 7.87 4.42 -21.19
N ALA A 286 7.90 4.27 -19.86
CA ALA A 286 6.69 4.11 -19.05
C ALA A 286 5.75 5.32 -19.19
N SER A 287 6.29 6.54 -19.12
CA SER A 287 5.52 7.78 -19.27
C SER A 287 4.94 7.97 -20.68
N VAL A 288 5.73 7.61 -21.70
CA VAL A 288 5.32 7.60 -23.11
C VAL A 288 4.18 6.60 -23.34
N SER A 289 4.29 5.40 -22.77
CA SER A 289 3.26 4.34 -22.83
C SER A 289 1.93 4.80 -22.25
N ASP A 290 1.94 5.37 -21.05
CA ASP A 290 0.73 5.85 -20.37
C ASP A 290 0.06 7.01 -21.15
N THR A 291 0.85 7.99 -21.57
CA THR A 291 0.34 9.17 -22.30
C THR A 291 -0.22 8.82 -23.68
N ALA A 292 0.46 7.94 -24.42
CA ALA A 292 0.00 7.48 -25.73
C ALA A 292 -1.12 6.43 -25.64
N ALA A 293 -1.44 5.94 -24.44
CA ALA A 293 -2.29 4.78 -24.21
C ALA A 293 -1.90 3.60 -25.12
N ASN A 294 -0.59 3.36 -25.28
CA ASN A 294 -0.05 2.31 -26.12
C ASN A 294 0.98 1.50 -25.32
N LYS A 295 0.79 0.17 -25.24
CA LYS A 295 1.63 -0.75 -24.46
C LYS A 295 2.99 -1.08 -25.08
N GLN A 296 3.22 -0.74 -26.35
CA GLN A 296 4.46 -1.05 -27.07
C GLN A 296 5.73 -0.53 -26.34
N PRO A 297 5.79 0.72 -25.83
CA PRO A 297 6.99 1.22 -25.15
C PRO A 297 7.36 0.42 -23.90
N CYS A 298 6.38 -0.22 -23.22
CA CYS A 298 6.67 -1.09 -22.07
C CYS A 298 7.59 -2.26 -22.44
N GLU A 299 7.60 -2.73 -23.69
CA GLU A 299 8.47 -3.84 -24.13
C GLU A 299 9.95 -3.46 -24.12
N GLY A 300 10.28 -2.17 -24.21
CA GLY A 300 11.65 -1.66 -24.16
C GLY A 300 12.18 -1.43 -22.73
N ILE A 301 11.34 -1.61 -21.70
CA ILE A 301 11.73 -1.41 -20.31
C ILE A 301 12.51 -2.63 -19.81
N VAL A 302 13.75 -2.38 -19.35
CA VAL A 302 14.65 -3.44 -18.86
C VAL A 302 14.34 -3.83 -17.42
N SER A 303 14.03 -2.85 -16.55
CA SER A 303 13.62 -3.13 -15.17
C SER A 303 12.31 -3.91 -15.13
N ASP A 304 12.35 -5.16 -14.68
CA ASP A 304 11.18 -6.05 -14.61
C ASP A 304 10.03 -5.43 -13.79
N ASP A 305 10.34 -4.81 -12.65
CA ASP A 305 9.34 -4.19 -11.78
C ASP A 305 8.66 -2.99 -12.45
N LEU A 306 9.44 -2.13 -13.12
CA LEU A 306 8.90 -0.95 -13.81
C LEU A 306 8.17 -1.34 -15.09
N ARG A 307 8.63 -2.38 -15.79
CA ARG A 307 7.95 -2.96 -16.97
C ARG A 307 6.60 -3.51 -16.59
N ASP A 308 6.55 -4.31 -15.53
CA ASP A 308 5.31 -4.92 -15.05
C ASP A 308 4.33 -3.83 -14.59
N ALA A 309 4.82 -2.79 -13.89
CA ALA A 309 4.03 -1.62 -13.52
C ALA A 309 3.51 -0.85 -14.75
N CYS A 310 4.30 -0.72 -15.82
CA CYS A 310 3.90 -0.08 -17.08
C CYS A 310 2.68 -0.76 -17.73
N TYR A 311 2.54 -2.08 -17.58
CA TYR A 311 1.40 -2.83 -18.13
C TYR A 311 0.10 -2.70 -17.31
N ILE A 312 0.17 -2.39 -16.01
CA ILE A 312 -0.99 -2.38 -15.11
C ILE A 312 -2.12 -1.45 -15.58
N PRO A 313 -1.88 -0.17 -15.98
CA PRO A 313 -2.94 0.73 -16.42
C PRO A 313 -3.79 0.21 -17.58
N PHE A 314 -3.25 -0.65 -18.43
CA PHE A 314 -3.96 -1.24 -19.57
C PHE A 314 -4.99 -2.29 -19.12
N SER A 315 -4.70 -3.04 -18.07
CA SER A 315 -5.65 -4.01 -17.50
C SER A 315 -6.90 -3.33 -16.94
N TYR A 316 -6.77 -2.13 -16.36
CA TYR A 316 -7.91 -1.31 -15.91
C TYR A 316 -8.73 -0.73 -17.07
N LYS A 317 -8.15 -0.64 -18.27
CA LYS A 317 -8.82 -0.27 -19.52
C LYS A 317 -9.38 -1.49 -20.26
N ASN A 318 -9.50 -2.64 -19.58
CA ASN A 318 -9.97 -3.92 -20.09
C ASN A 318 -9.08 -4.57 -21.18
N ASP A 319 -7.82 -4.15 -21.32
CA ASP A 319 -6.84 -4.85 -22.17
C ASP A 319 -6.06 -5.87 -21.33
N PHE A 320 -6.63 -7.07 -21.18
CA PHE A 320 -6.02 -8.15 -20.41
C PHE A 320 -4.94 -8.94 -21.17
N SER A 321 -4.69 -8.64 -22.45
CA SER A 321 -3.60 -9.29 -23.20
C SER A 321 -2.22 -8.97 -22.63
N VAL A 322 -2.11 -7.91 -21.83
CA VAL A 322 -0.87 -7.53 -21.14
C VAL A 322 -0.52 -8.45 -19.98
N CYS A 323 -1.49 -9.18 -19.39
CA CYS A 323 -1.23 -10.01 -18.21
C CYS A 323 -0.19 -11.11 -18.48
N GLU A 324 -0.09 -11.60 -19.72
CA GLU A 324 0.90 -12.62 -20.08
C GLU A 324 2.33 -12.09 -20.10
N LYS A 325 2.49 -10.78 -20.35
CA LYS A 325 3.79 -10.07 -20.41
C LYS A 325 4.34 -9.71 -19.02
N ILE A 326 3.51 -9.80 -17.98
CA ILE A 326 3.90 -9.52 -16.60
C ILE A 326 4.73 -10.69 -16.06
N THR A 327 5.92 -10.40 -15.56
CA THR A 327 6.86 -11.40 -15.02
C THR A 327 6.67 -11.68 -13.53
N ASN A 328 6.35 -10.64 -12.76
CA ASN A 328 6.08 -10.73 -11.34
C ASN A 328 4.78 -11.51 -11.10
N GLN A 329 4.90 -12.68 -10.48
CA GLN A 329 3.79 -13.62 -10.31
C GLN A 329 2.61 -13.02 -9.53
N ALA A 330 2.88 -12.16 -8.53
CA ALA A 330 1.83 -11.54 -7.72
C ALA A 330 1.01 -10.53 -8.54
N ILE A 331 1.69 -9.69 -9.32
CA ILE A 331 1.04 -8.71 -10.21
C ILE A 331 0.28 -9.45 -11.33
N LYS A 332 0.88 -10.47 -11.92
CA LYS A 332 0.25 -11.31 -12.95
C LYS A 332 -1.04 -11.96 -12.46
N ASN A 333 -1.02 -12.58 -11.29
CA ASN A 333 -2.20 -13.20 -10.70
C ASN A 333 -3.33 -12.17 -10.46
N SER A 334 -2.97 -10.96 -10.02
CA SER A 334 -3.92 -9.87 -9.83
C SER A 334 -4.57 -9.44 -11.15
N CYS A 335 -3.76 -9.30 -12.21
CA CYS A 335 -4.22 -8.98 -13.56
C CYS A 335 -5.19 -10.04 -14.11
N VAL A 336 -4.84 -11.33 -13.99
CA VAL A 336 -5.68 -12.45 -14.43
C VAL A 336 -6.99 -12.53 -13.64
N THR A 337 -6.95 -12.30 -12.32
CA THR A 337 -8.16 -12.29 -11.49
C THR A 337 -9.10 -11.16 -11.92
N LEU A 338 -8.57 -9.97 -12.21
CA LEU A 338 -9.37 -8.85 -12.71
C LEU A 338 -10.03 -9.18 -14.06
N ALA A 339 -9.32 -9.89 -14.95
CA ALA A 339 -9.87 -10.36 -16.22
C ALA A 339 -11.08 -11.29 -16.04
N GLN A 340 -10.98 -12.22 -15.09
CA GLN A 340 -12.07 -13.17 -14.77
C GLN A 340 -13.31 -12.44 -14.25
N VAL A 341 -13.14 -11.48 -13.34
CA VAL A 341 -14.24 -10.69 -12.77
C VAL A 341 -14.96 -9.84 -13.84
N GLN A 342 -14.21 -9.26 -14.79
CA GLN A 342 -14.83 -8.53 -15.90
C GLN A 342 -15.61 -9.44 -16.85
N SER A 343 -15.11 -10.67 -17.10
CA SER A 343 -15.79 -11.63 -17.96
C SER A 343 -17.12 -12.12 -17.38
N THR A 344 -17.29 -12.13 -16.06
CA THR A 344 -18.56 -12.54 -15.42
C THR A 344 -19.65 -11.46 -15.50
N ASN A 345 -19.27 -10.19 -15.58
CA ASN A 345 -20.23 -9.07 -15.61
C ASN A 345 -20.85 -8.82 -17.00
N THR A 346 -20.29 -9.40 -18.05
CA THR A 346 -20.78 -9.21 -19.44
C THR A 346 -21.84 -10.22 -19.86
N VAL A 347 -22.20 -11.18 -18.99
CA VAL A 347 -23.17 -12.25 -19.28
C VAL A 347 -24.57 -11.97 -18.71
N THR A 348 -24.77 -10.84 -18.04
CA THR A 348 -26.06 -10.38 -17.46
C THR A 348 -26.66 -9.21 -18.22
#